data_AF-A0A817USF0-F1
#
_entry.id   AF-A0A817USF0-F1
#
_cell.length_a   1.000
_cell.length_b   1.000
_cell.length_c   1.000
_cell.angle_alpha   90.00
_cell.angle_beta   90.00
_cell.angle_gamma   90.00
#
_symmetry.space_group_name_H-M   'P 1'
#
loop_
_entity.id
_entity.type
_entity.pdbx_description
1 polymer ?
#
loop_
_entity_poly.entity_id
_entity_poly.type
_entity_poly.pdbx_seq_one_letter_code
_entity_poly.pdbx_strand_id
1 'polypeptide(L)'
;MMYKCSFNDMPCSVNDFVPNTSFIYGACYTFNAALTNNINRSIVYANAYGGDGKLSISPCIHSHQYVPSLTEGFGAVTLVHDNTQLPSIELASGLRHKPGYRKKTTYLLSSSYTTCTKKVSSIMQAMFEYYNNTDYGYSEALCY
;
A
#
# COMPACT_ATOMS: atom_id res chain seq x y z
N MET A 1 -6.39 0.00 -14.85
CA MET A 1 -5.54 0.54 -13.76
C MET A 1 -6.13 1.83 -13.18
N MET A 2 -5.98 3.02 -13.77
CA MET A 2 -6.73 4.23 -13.36
C MET A 2 -6.74 5.26 -14.48
N TYR A 3 -7.76 6.12 -14.53
CA TYR A 3 -7.85 7.18 -15.56
C TYR A 3 -7.80 8.60 -14.97
N LYS A 4 -8.02 8.76 -13.66
CA LYS A 4 -7.79 10.03 -12.94
C LYS A 4 -7.13 9.74 -11.59
N CYS A 5 -6.15 10.55 -11.23
CA CYS A 5 -5.45 10.53 -9.95
C CYS A 5 -5.14 11.96 -9.52
N SER A 6 -5.44 12.30 -8.27
CA SER A 6 -4.91 13.52 -7.64
C SER A 6 -4.59 13.31 -6.16
N PHE A 7 -3.53 13.97 -5.70
CA PHE A 7 -3.16 14.04 -4.29
C PHE A 7 -3.12 15.50 -3.86
N ASN A 8 -3.95 15.90 -2.88
CA ASN A 8 -4.13 17.30 -2.49
C ASN A 8 -4.36 18.21 -3.71
N ASP A 9 -5.24 17.76 -4.61
CA ASP A 9 -5.60 18.43 -5.87
C ASP A 9 -4.47 18.60 -6.90
N MET A 10 -3.26 18.12 -6.61
CA MET A 10 -2.17 17.98 -7.58
C MET A 10 -2.35 16.71 -8.42
N PRO A 11 -2.19 16.77 -9.76
CA PRO A 11 -2.31 15.59 -10.61
C PRO A 11 -1.20 14.58 -10.32
N CYS A 12 -1.57 13.30 -10.24
CA CYS A 12 -0.62 12.18 -10.17
C CYS A 12 -0.78 11.26 -11.38
N SER A 13 0.27 10.49 -11.66
CA SER A 13 0.37 9.54 -12.76
C SER A 13 0.66 8.13 -12.25
N VAL A 14 0.58 7.15 -13.15
CA VAL A 14 1.00 5.76 -12.93
C VAL A 14 2.44 5.68 -12.42
N ASN A 15 3.29 6.63 -12.82
CA ASN A 15 4.68 6.72 -12.37
C ASN A 15 4.82 7.08 -10.88
N ASP A 16 3.76 7.52 -10.20
CA ASP A 16 3.80 7.81 -8.76
C ASP A 16 3.46 6.58 -7.90
N PHE A 17 3.21 5.44 -8.55
CA PHE A 17 2.87 4.18 -7.90
C PHE A 17 3.98 3.16 -8.11
N VAL A 18 4.19 2.33 -7.09
CA VAL A 18 5.07 1.17 -7.17
C VAL A 18 4.22 -0.05 -7.54
N PRO A 19 4.46 -0.69 -8.69
CA PRO A 19 3.72 -1.88 -9.08
C PRO A 19 4.14 -3.08 -8.23
N ASN A 20 3.18 -3.94 -7.96
CA ASN A 20 3.35 -5.21 -7.27
C ASN A 20 2.34 -6.23 -7.81
N THR A 21 2.64 -7.52 -7.72
CA THR A 21 1.71 -8.58 -8.14
C THR A 21 1.26 -9.38 -6.92
N SER A 22 -0.04 -9.40 -6.67
CA SER A 22 -0.68 -10.30 -5.74
C SER A 22 -1.12 -11.57 -6.46
N PHE A 23 -0.90 -12.72 -5.83
CA PHE A 23 -1.41 -14.00 -6.34
C PHE A 23 -2.95 -14.04 -6.38
N ILE A 24 -3.61 -13.36 -5.44
CA ILE A 24 -5.07 -13.39 -5.30
C ILE A 24 -5.72 -12.29 -6.14
N TYR A 25 -5.16 -11.08 -6.12
CA TYR A 25 -5.81 -9.89 -6.70
C TYR A 25 -5.18 -9.42 -8.02
N GLY A 26 -4.11 -10.08 -8.48
CA GLY A 26 -3.39 -9.70 -9.69
C GLY A 26 -2.56 -8.44 -9.49
N ALA A 27 -2.64 -7.49 -10.43
CA ALA A 27 -1.80 -6.29 -10.42
C ALA A 27 -2.24 -5.29 -9.33
N CYS A 28 -1.35 -5.04 -8.37
CA CYS A 28 -1.49 -4.07 -7.30
C CYS A 28 -0.56 -2.87 -7.53
N TYR A 29 -0.97 -1.71 -7.01
CA TYR A 29 -0.23 -0.46 -7.17
C TYR A 29 -0.24 0.32 -5.86
N THR A 30 0.94 0.58 -5.31
CA THR A 30 1.08 1.25 -4.02
C THR A 30 1.54 2.68 -4.23
N PHE A 31 0.72 3.64 -3.80
CA PHE A 31 1.11 5.05 -3.72
C PHE A 31 1.99 5.26 -2.49
N ASN A 32 3.02 6.10 -2.61
CA ASN A 32 3.86 6.53 -1.48
C ASN A 32 4.58 5.39 -0.71
N ALA A 33 5.00 4.33 -1.42
CA ALA A 33 5.85 3.28 -0.84
C ALA A 33 7.29 3.80 -0.62
N ALA A 34 7.91 3.39 0.49
CA ALA A 34 9.33 3.69 0.74
C ALA A 34 10.21 2.84 -0.19
N LEU A 35 11.14 3.47 -0.89
CA LEU A 35 12.08 2.81 -1.82
C LEU A 35 13.51 3.00 -1.32
N THR A 36 14.29 1.92 -1.32
CA THR A 36 15.64 1.92 -0.73
C THR A 36 16.65 2.77 -1.52
N ASN A 37 16.44 2.97 -2.83
CA ASN A 37 17.45 3.56 -3.74
C ASN A 37 16.92 4.64 -4.70
N ASN A 38 15.76 5.25 -4.42
CA ASN A 38 15.18 6.25 -5.34
C ASN A 38 15.36 7.68 -4.81
N ILE A 39 16.44 8.34 -5.25
CA ILE A 39 16.77 9.73 -4.91
C ILE A 39 15.64 10.69 -5.34
N ASN A 40 14.84 10.32 -6.36
CA ASN A 40 13.82 11.19 -6.94
C ASN A 40 12.40 10.96 -6.40
N ARG A 41 12.16 9.92 -5.58
CA ARG A 41 10.84 9.66 -4.99
C ARG A 41 10.90 9.75 -3.47
N SER A 42 10.70 10.96 -2.96
CA SER A 42 10.56 11.21 -1.54
C SER A 42 9.16 10.84 -1.04
N ILE A 43 9.08 10.41 0.22
CA ILE A 43 7.83 10.14 0.90
C ILE A 43 7.00 11.43 0.94
N VAL A 44 5.76 11.35 0.46
CA VAL A 44 4.80 12.46 0.45
C VAL A 44 4.07 12.49 1.79
N TYR A 45 4.10 13.65 2.45
CA TYR A 45 3.39 13.88 3.71
C TYR A 45 1.98 14.43 3.47
N ALA A 46 1.09 14.24 4.44
CA ALA A 46 -0.31 14.66 4.33
C ALA A 46 -0.46 16.16 4.00
N ASN A 47 0.39 17.00 4.59
CA ASN A 47 0.41 18.46 4.38
C ASN A 47 1.13 18.91 3.10
N ALA A 48 1.64 18.00 2.28
CA ALA A 48 2.30 18.39 1.03
C ALA A 48 1.32 19.15 0.13
N TYR A 49 1.81 20.17 -0.58
CA TYR A 49 0.99 21.06 -1.41
C TYR A 49 -0.11 21.82 -0.63
N GLY A 50 -0.02 21.89 0.71
CA GLY A 50 -0.94 22.65 1.54
C GLY A 50 -2.34 22.04 1.74
N GLY A 51 -2.50 20.75 1.43
CA GLY A 51 -3.78 20.04 1.59
C GLY A 51 -3.87 19.14 2.82
N ASP A 52 -4.99 18.41 2.92
CA ASP A 52 -5.33 17.56 4.08
C ASP A 52 -4.88 16.09 3.95
N GLY A 53 -4.06 15.76 2.95
CA GLY A 53 -3.58 14.40 2.67
C GLY A 53 -4.58 13.55 1.89
N LYS A 54 -5.39 14.19 1.04
CA LYS A 54 -6.47 13.55 0.28
C LYS A 54 -5.94 12.94 -1.02
N LEU A 55 -6.00 11.62 -1.11
CA LEU A 55 -5.76 10.87 -2.34
C LEU A 55 -7.10 10.56 -3.04
N SER A 56 -7.26 11.04 -4.27
CA SER A 56 -8.45 10.81 -5.10
C SER A 56 -8.06 9.96 -6.31
N ILE A 57 -8.59 8.74 -6.39
CA ILE A 57 -8.33 7.81 -7.49
C ILE A 57 -9.64 7.44 -8.15
N SER A 58 -9.65 7.44 -9.50
CA SER A 58 -10.74 6.88 -10.30
C SER A 58 -10.23 5.66 -11.06
N PRO A 59 -10.47 4.43 -10.56
CA PRO A 59 -10.02 3.22 -11.21
C PRO A 59 -10.81 2.96 -12.50
N CYS A 60 -10.16 2.36 -13.48
CA CYS A 60 -10.84 1.83 -14.67
C CYS A 60 -11.03 0.32 -14.49
N ILE A 61 -12.28 -0.12 -14.36
CA ILE A 61 -12.68 -1.51 -14.11
C ILE A 61 -13.50 -1.97 -15.32
N HIS A 62 -12.95 -2.88 -16.11
CA HIS A 62 -13.63 -3.46 -17.26
C HIS A 62 -14.38 -4.72 -16.83
N SER A 63 -15.65 -4.59 -16.46
CA SER A 63 -16.47 -5.71 -15.94
C SER A 63 -16.53 -6.91 -16.88
N HIS A 64 -16.49 -6.71 -18.19
CA HIS A 64 -16.53 -7.77 -19.19
C HIS A 64 -15.24 -8.61 -19.30
N GLN A 65 -14.14 -8.18 -18.67
CA GLN A 65 -12.86 -8.90 -18.68
C GLN A 65 -12.68 -9.83 -17.48
N TYR A 66 -13.63 -9.84 -16.56
CA TYR A 66 -13.59 -10.71 -15.37
C TYR A 66 -13.99 -12.13 -15.74
N VAL A 67 -13.28 -13.11 -15.19
CA VAL A 67 -13.58 -14.54 -15.35
C VAL A 67 -14.68 -14.92 -14.35
N PRO A 68 -15.92 -15.21 -14.80
CA PRO A 68 -17.06 -15.39 -13.88
C PRO A 68 -16.89 -16.54 -12.89
N SER A 69 -16.06 -17.54 -13.21
CA SER A 69 -15.82 -18.71 -12.37
C SER A 69 -14.75 -18.49 -11.28
N LEU A 70 -13.98 -17.39 -11.33
CA LEU A 70 -12.90 -17.11 -10.38
C LEU A 70 -13.22 -15.96 -9.42
N THR A 71 -14.14 -15.08 -9.78
CA THR A 71 -14.43 -13.85 -9.01
C THR A 71 -15.93 -13.71 -8.77
N GLU A 72 -16.35 -13.65 -7.51
CA GLU A 72 -17.75 -13.44 -7.11
C GLU A 72 -18.25 -12.00 -7.30
N GLY A 73 -17.36 -11.06 -7.66
CA GLY A 73 -17.70 -9.67 -7.94
C GLY A 73 -16.59 -8.92 -8.67
N PHE A 74 -16.91 -7.71 -9.15
CA PHE A 74 -15.96 -6.79 -9.78
C PHE A 74 -15.77 -5.54 -8.93
N GLY A 75 -14.53 -5.07 -8.82
CA GLY A 75 -14.20 -3.95 -7.95
C GLY A 75 -12.71 -3.69 -7.89
N ALA A 76 -12.35 -2.55 -7.31
CA ALA A 76 -10.98 -2.26 -6.89
C ALA A 76 -10.93 -2.38 -5.36
N VAL A 77 -9.90 -3.05 -4.86
CA VAL A 77 -9.63 -3.16 -3.41
C VAL A 77 -8.57 -2.12 -3.06
N THR A 78 -8.78 -1.41 -1.96
CA THR A 78 -7.87 -0.36 -1.49
C THR A 78 -7.49 -0.63 -0.03
N LEU A 79 -6.18 -0.57 0.26
CA LEU A 79 -5.62 -0.73 1.59
C LEU A 79 -4.79 0.52 1.95
N VAL A 80 -4.93 1.01 3.18
CA VAL A 80 -4.04 2.00 3.76
C VAL A 80 -3.09 1.30 4.71
N HIS A 81 -1.79 1.44 4.50
CA HIS A 81 -0.74 0.87 5.33
C HIS A 81 0.42 1.86 5.49
N ASP A 82 1.31 1.61 6.45
CA ASP A 82 2.53 2.41 6.57
C ASP A 82 3.46 2.14 5.37
N ASN A 83 4.19 3.16 4.93
CA ASN A 83 5.05 3.14 3.74
C ASN A 83 6.20 2.12 3.80
N THR A 84 6.59 1.68 4.99
CA THR A 84 7.60 0.65 5.26
C THR A 84 7.00 -0.70 5.63
N GLN A 85 5.69 -0.88 5.49
CA GLN A 85 5.03 -2.16 5.73
C GLN A 85 4.54 -2.76 4.42
N LEU A 86 4.64 -4.08 4.34
CA LEU A 86 4.09 -4.83 3.22
C LEU A 86 2.54 -4.81 3.30
N PRO A 87 1.84 -4.53 2.19
CA PRO A 87 0.38 -4.49 2.19
C PRO A 87 -0.24 -5.86 2.47
N SER A 88 -0.84 -6.02 3.65
CA SER A 88 -1.72 -7.16 3.98
C SER A 88 -3.17 -6.77 3.67
N ILE A 89 -3.69 -7.28 2.55
CA ILE A 89 -4.93 -6.77 1.94
C ILE A 89 -6.16 -7.14 2.76
N GLU A 90 -6.92 -6.12 3.17
CA GLU A 90 -8.31 -6.23 3.63
C GLU A 90 -9.27 -5.70 2.56
N LEU A 91 -10.45 -6.32 2.50
CA LEU A 91 -11.43 -6.20 1.42
C LEU A 91 -12.33 -4.95 1.56
N ALA A 92 -12.54 -4.25 0.45
CA ALA A 92 -13.72 -3.39 0.26
C ALA A 92 -14.13 -3.42 -1.22
N SER A 93 -15.44 -3.49 -1.51
CA SER A 93 -15.97 -3.55 -2.87
C SER A 93 -17.04 -2.47 -3.13
N GLY A 94 -17.07 -1.98 -4.39
CA GLY A 94 -18.23 -1.42 -5.09
C GLY A 94 -19.02 -0.26 -4.46
N LEU A 95 -18.60 0.99 -4.71
CA LEU A 95 -19.35 2.28 -4.73
C LEU A 95 -18.34 3.45 -4.63
N ARG A 96 -18.76 4.72 -4.79
CA ARG A 96 -17.88 5.88 -4.52
C ARG A 96 -17.62 5.96 -3.02
N HIS A 97 -16.50 5.38 -2.59
CA HIS A 97 -16.11 5.37 -1.20
C HIS A 97 -15.21 6.57 -0.88
N LYS A 98 -15.43 7.17 0.29
CA LYS A 98 -14.52 8.14 0.91
C LYS A 98 -14.02 7.52 2.22
N PRO A 99 -13.10 6.55 2.16
CA PRO A 99 -12.56 5.95 3.37
C PRO A 99 -11.82 7.03 4.16
N GLY A 100 -12.29 7.31 5.38
CA GLY A 100 -11.54 8.06 6.37
C GLY A 100 -10.68 7.08 7.18
N TYR A 101 -9.54 7.53 7.65
CA TYR A 101 -8.69 6.75 8.55
C TYR A 101 -8.29 7.59 9.76
N ARG A 102 -8.03 6.92 10.88
CA ARG A 102 -7.46 7.54 12.07
C ARG A 102 -6.19 6.79 12.42
N LYS A 103 -5.03 7.46 12.34
CA LYS A 103 -3.76 6.87 12.72
C LYS A 103 -3.71 6.69 14.24
N LYS A 104 -3.43 5.47 14.69
CA LYS A 104 -3.15 5.13 16.09
C LYS A 104 -1.82 4.39 16.13
N THR A 105 -0.85 4.93 16.86
CA THR A 105 0.45 4.30 17.03
C THR A 105 0.62 3.84 18.47
N THR A 106 1.09 2.61 18.64
CA THR A 106 1.42 2.04 19.94
C THR A 106 2.93 1.83 20.01
N TYR A 107 3.55 2.28 21.09
CA TYR A 107 4.98 2.11 21.32
C TYR A 107 5.18 1.17 22.49
N LEU A 108 5.92 0.09 22.25
CA LEU A 108 6.33 -0.87 23.27
C LEU A 108 7.82 -0.69 23.55
N LEU A 109 8.20 -0.86 24.82
CA LEU A 109 9.59 -0.83 25.24
C LEU A 109 10.32 -2.05 24.69
N SER A 110 11.62 -1.91 24.42
CA SER A 110 12.46 -3.00 23.93
C SER A 110 12.77 -4.04 25.04
N SER A 111 13.61 -5.03 24.70
CA SER A 111 14.01 -6.11 25.59
C SER A 111 14.36 -5.66 27.02
N SER A 112 14.00 -6.53 27.97
CA SER A 112 13.82 -6.38 29.43
C SER A 112 12.39 -6.01 29.87
N TYR A 113 11.60 -5.34 29.03
CA TYR A 113 10.20 -5.01 29.35
C TYR A 113 9.18 -5.75 28.49
N THR A 114 9.55 -6.09 27.25
CA THR A 114 8.70 -6.88 26.34
C THR A 114 9.56 -7.85 25.53
N THR A 115 8.91 -8.78 24.84
CA THR A 115 9.51 -9.68 23.84
C THR A 115 9.50 -9.08 22.43
N CYS A 116 9.11 -7.82 22.27
CA CYS A 116 9.03 -7.19 20.95
C CYS A 116 10.41 -7.08 20.29
N THR A 117 10.46 -7.44 19.01
CA THR A 117 11.64 -7.31 18.17
C THR A 117 11.32 -6.43 16.98
N LYS A 118 12.34 -5.72 16.47
CA LYS A 118 12.30 -5.03 15.18
C LYS A 118 13.25 -5.67 14.16
N LYS A 119 13.83 -6.82 14.51
CA LYS A 119 14.81 -7.50 13.66
C LYS A 119 14.08 -8.17 12.50
N VAL A 120 14.45 -7.78 11.28
CA VAL A 120 14.03 -8.45 10.06
C VAL A 120 14.78 -9.79 9.98
N SER A 121 14.06 -10.90 9.81
CA SER A 121 14.67 -12.22 9.61
C SER A 121 15.19 -12.36 8.18
N SER A 122 16.09 -13.31 7.94
CA SER A 122 16.59 -13.59 6.58
C SER A 122 15.46 -13.98 5.61
N ILE A 123 14.44 -14.69 6.09
CA ILE A 123 13.27 -15.07 5.29
C ILE A 123 12.47 -13.82 4.89
N MET A 124 12.23 -12.89 5.82
CA MET A 124 11.57 -11.63 5.51
C MET A 124 12.37 -10.79 4.53
N GLN A 125 13.69 -10.74 4.70
CA GLN A 125 14.57 -9.99 3.80
C GLN A 125 14.49 -10.54 2.36
N ALA A 126 14.52 -11.87 2.20
CA ALA A 126 14.32 -12.50 0.89
C ALA A 126 12.93 -12.21 0.30
N MET A 127 11.88 -12.15 1.13
CA MET A 127 10.55 -11.74 0.66
C MET A 127 10.54 -10.28 0.19
N PHE A 128 11.19 -9.36 0.91
CA PHE A 128 11.23 -7.94 0.56
C PHE A 128 11.97 -7.66 -0.74
N GLU A 129 13.04 -8.42 -1.03
CA GLU A 129 13.77 -8.32 -2.30
C GLU A 129 12.89 -8.61 -3.52
N TYR A 130 11.82 -9.41 -3.36
CA TYR A 130 10.85 -9.67 -4.43
C TYR A 130 9.97 -8.44 -4.77
N TYR A 131 9.82 -7.49 -3.85
CA TYR A 131 8.92 -6.35 -3.96
C TYR A 131 9.60 -5.08 -4.48
N ASN A 132 10.29 -5.16 -5.62
CA ASN A 132 10.77 -4.00 -6.40
C ASN A 132 11.61 -2.96 -5.61
N ASN A 133 12.56 -3.41 -4.79
CA ASN A 133 13.45 -2.53 -3.99
C ASN A 133 12.68 -1.58 -3.03
N THR A 134 11.63 -2.09 -2.40
CA THR A 134 10.92 -1.39 -1.33
C THR A 134 11.65 -1.54 0.00
N ASP A 135 11.66 -0.48 0.80
CA ASP A 135 12.29 -0.46 2.12
C ASP A 135 11.30 -0.93 3.19
N TYR A 136 10.97 -2.23 3.14
CA TYR A 136 10.07 -2.84 4.10
C TYR A 136 10.78 -3.22 5.39
N GLY A 137 10.13 -2.88 6.51
CA GLY A 137 10.55 -3.22 7.85
C GLY A 137 9.84 -4.45 8.40
N TYR A 138 10.23 -4.81 9.62
CA TYR A 138 9.61 -5.91 10.36
C TYR A 138 8.11 -5.69 10.56
N SER A 139 7.33 -6.75 10.36
CA SER A 139 5.90 -6.82 10.66
C SER A 139 5.58 -8.18 11.26
N GLU A 140 4.84 -8.21 12.37
CA GLU A 140 4.38 -9.45 13.02
C GLU A 140 3.47 -10.28 12.09
N ALA A 141 2.71 -9.63 11.21
CA ALA A 141 1.88 -10.31 10.22
C ALA A 141 2.70 -11.19 9.24
N LEU A 142 4.02 -10.97 9.14
CA LEU A 142 4.94 -11.73 8.30
C LEU A 142 5.76 -12.76 9.11
N CYS A 143 5.54 -12.87 10.42
CA CYS A 143 6.23 -13.80 11.30
C CYS A 143 5.52 -15.17 11.36
N TYR A 144 5.45 -15.90 10.23
CA TYR A 144 4.95 -17.29 10.23
C TYR A 144 5.70 -18.16 9.22
#